data_AF-A0A3D3RPK3-F1
#
_entry.id   AF-A0A3D3RPK3-F1
#
_cell.length_a   1.000
_cell.length_b   1.000
_cell.length_c   1.000
_cell.angle_alpha   90.00
_cell.angle_beta   90.00
_cell.angle_gamma   90.00
#
_symmetry.space_group_name_H-M   'P 1'
#
loop_
_entity.id
_entity.type
_entity.pdbx_description
1 polymer ?
#
loop_
_entity_poly.entity_id
_entity_poly.type
_entity_poly.pdbx_seq_one_letter_code
_entity_poly.pdbx_strand_id
1 'polypeptide(L)'
;MRSFFGALLFCILSFLPFYLSSSPKGGNVSFVKVNPQSFEVKEGKEGGQIRFILSSDPKTLNPALAQETSSTAVLSDLFTGLTKTDLKSMKVVPDLAERWEEKEGGKVYIFHLRKGIRWSDGAPFGADDVVFTYKDIYLNPQIPNSTGDMFKGILKSQEDVKNFVRKIDQYTVEFRLPSPFAPFLNALSAPILPKHKLEKYVKEGTFMTAWNVNTDPKEIVGTGPYVIKRYIKGVLVEYTANPYYYEYDQKGIRLPYIKSKIGYIIQDPDTSLLKYSLGEIDYMGVRPQDVLFMSKMKETTLFDLGPTPSTTFLAFNMNPKADIPKYKLKWFQNREFRRAISHAIDRVGMCYLVYNGLAEPLYGPITPANRPYYEDGLFPVYDYNLKKAKAILESIGFRDKDG
;
A
#
# COMPACT_ATOMS: atom_id res chain seq x y z
N MET A 1 12.48 -39.55 -39.71
CA MET A 1 11.99 -38.27 -40.30
C MET A 1 10.53 -37.94 -39.97
N ARG A 2 9.57 -38.87 -40.13
CA ARG A 2 8.15 -38.61 -39.83
C ARG A 2 7.82 -38.27 -38.35
N SER A 3 8.51 -38.85 -37.37
CA SER A 3 8.23 -38.57 -35.94
C SER A 3 8.77 -37.21 -35.48
N PHE A 4 9.90 -36.76 -36.03
CA PHE A 4 10.49 -35.47 -35.71
C PHE A 4 9.64 -34.30 -36.24
N PHE A 5 9.13 -34.43 -37.47
CA PHE A 5 8.18 -33.47 -38.03
C PHE A 5 6.84 -33.46 -37.25
N GLY A 6 6.35 -34.62 -36.80
CA GLY A 6 5.17 -34.71 -35.96
C GLY A 6 5.35 -34.02 -34.60
N ALA A 7 6.49 -34.23 -33.94
CA ALA A 7 6.79 -33.60 -32.65
C ALA A 7 7.03 -32.08 -32.79
N LEU A 8 7.69 -31.64 -33.87
CA LEU A 8 7.88 -30.22 -34.18
C LEU A 8 6.54 -29.54 -34.48
N LEU A 9 5.66 -30.18 -35.27
CA LEU A 9 4.33 -29.67 -35.58
C LEU A 9 3.44 -29.64 -34.34
N PHE A 10 3.54 -30.64 -33.45
CA PHE A 10 2.81 -30.65 -32.18
C PHE A 10 3.31 -29.56 -31.23
N CYS A 11 4.63 -29.33 -31.12
CA CYS A 11 5.16 -28.19 -30.36
C CYS A 11 4.71 -26.85 -30.96
N ILE A 12 4.83 -26.68 -32.28
CA ILE A 12 4.39 -25.46 -32.97
C ILE A 12 2.87 -25.25 -32.79
N LEU A 13 2.04 -26.30 -32.86
CA LEU A 13 0.59 -26.22 -32.64
C LEU A 13 0.20 -26.03 -31.16
N SER A 14 0.99 -26.55 -30.22
CA SER A 14 0.79 -26.35 -28.77
C SER A 14 1.15 -24.92 -28.34
N PHE A 15 2.11 -24.30 -29.02
CA PHE A 15 2.54 -22.93 -28.78
C PHE A 15 1.96 -21.91 -29.79
N LEU A 16 1.24 -22.36 -30.84
CA LEU A 16 0.55 -21.49 -31.79
C LEU A 16 -0.48 -20.58 -31.11
N PRO A 17 -1.25 -21.02 -30.10
CA PRO A 17 -2.13 -20.14 -29.33
C PRO A 17 -1.34 -19.02 -28.63
N PHE A 18 -0.11 -19.30 -28.19
CA PHE A 18 0.78 -18.35 -27.51
C PHE A 18 1.52 -17.41 -28.48
N TYR A 19 1.82 -17.86 -29.71
CA TYR A 19 2.42 -17.04 -30.77
C TYR A 19 1.40 -16.20 -31.54
N LEU A 20 0.17 -16.71 -31.72
CA LEU A 20 -0.98 -15.93 -32.21
C LEU A 20 -1.55 -15.00 -31.11
N SER A 21 -1.23 -15.27 -29.83
CA SER A 21 -1.33 -14.29 -28.75
C SER A 21 -0.08 -13.43 -28.62
N SER A 22 0.60 -13.12 -29.73
CA SER A 22 1.33 -11.86 -29.84
C SER A 22 0.45 -10.78 -29.19
N SER A 23 1.00 -10.05 -28.21
CA SER A 23 0.37 -8.92 -27.52
C SER A 23 -0.68 -8.28 -28.43
N PRO A 24 -1.96 -8.23 -28.04
CA PRO A 24 -3.04 -7.89 -28.94
C PRO A 24 -2.78 -6.53 -29.60
N LYS A 25 -2.30 -6.55 -30.84
CA LYS A 25 -2.90 -5.70 -31.84
C LYS A 25 -4.15 -6.44 -32.30
N GLY A 26 -5.28 -6.20 -31.63
CA GLY A 26 -6.59 -6.57 -32.21
C GLY A 26 -7.46 -7.56 -31.44
N GLY A 27 -7.52 -7.46 -30.12
CA GLY A 27 -8.84 -7.37 -29.48
C GLY A 27 -8.95 -5.94 -28.97
N ASN A 28 -9.81 -5.10 -29.55
CA ASN A 28 -10.01 -3.74 -29.05
C ASN A 28 -10.73 -3.82 -27.68
N VAL A 29 -10.01 -4.20 -26.63
CA VAL A 29 -10.47 -4.00 -25.27
C VAL A 29 -10.43 -2.49 -25.05
N SER A 30 -11.62 -1.89 -24.98
CA SER A 30 -11.76 -0.47 -24.69
C SER A 30 -11.53 -0.25 -23.20
N PHE A 31 -10.55 0.58 -22.87
CA PHE A 31 -10.35 1.10 -21.52
C PHE A 31 -10.76 2.56 -21.49
N VAL A 32 -11.46 2.95 -20.43
CA VAL A 32 -11.58 4.35 -20.04
C VAL A 32 -10.27 4.75 -19.38
N LYS A 33 -9.40 5.40 -20.14
CA LYS A 33 -8.14 5.94 -19.62
C LYS A 33 -8.41 7.13 -18.73
N VAL A 34 -7.95 7.06 -17.49
CA VAL A 34 -8.02 8.15 -16.52
C VAL A 34 -6.63 8.75 -16.41
N ASN A 35 -6.51 10.02 -16.77
CA ASN A 35 -5.31 10.78 -16.47
C ASN A 35 -5.48 11.47 -15.10
N PRO A 36 -4.73 11.07 -14.05
CA PRO A 36 -4.86 11.69 -12.74
C PRO A 36 -4.63 13.20 -12.73
N GLN A 37 -3.78 13.73 -13.62
CA GLN A 37 -3.46 15.17 -13.66
C GLN A 37 -4.62 16.02 -14.17
N SER A 38 -5.44 15.49 -15.07
CA SER A 38 -6.60 16.18 -15.64
C SER A 38 -7.94 15.67 -15.09
N PHE A 39 -7.91 14.74 -14.12
CA PHE A 39 -9.14 14.20 -13.54
C PHE A 39 -9.81 15.23 -12.64
N GLU A 40 -11.00 15.68 -13.01
CA GLU A 40 -11.79 16.58 -12.18
C GLU A 40 -12.79 15.78 -11.34
N VAL A 41 -12.75 15.99 -10.03
CA VAL A 41 -13.75 15.41 -9.12
C VAL A 41 -15.06 16.15 -9.38
N LYS A 42 -16.05 15.42 -9.89
CA LYS A 42 -17.40 15.94 -10.09
C LYS A 42 -18.16 15.88 -8.78
N GLU A 43 -19.15 16.75 -8.65
CA GLU A 43 -20.14 16.68 -7.59
C GLU A 43 -20.82 15.30 -7.60
N GLY A 44 -20.84 14.66 -6.44
CA GLY A 44 -21.46 13.35 -6.25
C GLY A 44 -22.92 13.46 -5.85
N LYS A 45 -23.61 12.32 -5.83
CA LYS A 45 -24.94 12.19 -5.25
C LYS A 45 -24.82 11.54 -3.88
N GLU A 46 -25.42 12.16 -2.87
CA GLU A 46 -25.45 11.57 -1.53
C GLU A 46 -26.29 10.29 -1.48
N GLY A 47 -25.85 9.34 -0.66
CA GLY A 47 -26.54 8.08 -0.43
C GLY A 47 -25.86 6.90 -1.13
N GLY A 48 -26.58 5.79 -1.19
CA GLY A 48 -26.10 4.56 -1.81
C GLY A 48 -25.13 3.74 -0.96
N GLN A 49 -24.82 2.57 -1.49
CA GLN A 49 -23.91 1.60 -0.93
C GLN A 49 -22.96 1.12 -2.02
N ILE A 50 -21.70 0.90 -1.66
CA ILE A 50 -20.71 0.29 -2.56
C ILE A 50 -20.18 -1.02 -1.98
N ARG A 51 -20.07 -2.05 -2.81
CA ARG A 51 -19.66 -3.41 -2.47
C ARG A 51 -18.34 -3.72 -3.14
N PHE A 52 -17.38 -4.21 -2.37
CA PHE A 52 -16.01 -4.45 -2.82
C PHE A 52 -15.44 -5.72 -2.17
N ILE A 53 -14.25 -6.13 -2.63
CA ILE A 53 -13.56 -7.33 -2.16
C ILE A 53 -12.45 -6.97 -1.17
N LEU A 54 -12.39 -7.71 -0.07
CA LEU A 54 -11.26 -7.84 0.83
C LEU A 54 -10.64 -9.22 0.62
N SER A 55 -9.33 -9.29 0.42
CA SER A 55 -8.66 -10.55 0.06
C SER A 55 -8.56 -11.55 1.21
N SER A 56 -8.72 -11.13 2.47
CA SER A 56 -8.72 -11.99 3.66
C SER A 56 -9.16 -11.20 4.89
N ASP A 57 -9.39 -11.90 6.01
CA ASP A 57 -9.64 -11.26 7.30
C ASP A 57 -8.47 -10.36 7.75
N PRO A 58 -8.76 -9.24 8.44
CA PRO A 58 -7.72 -8.48 9.14
C PRO A 58 -7.10 -9.35 10.24
N LYS A 59 -5.80 -9.15 10.54
CA LYS A 59 -5.18 -9.78 11.73
C LYS A 59 -5.30 -8.92 12.97
N THR A 60 -5.55 -7.63 12.78
CA THR A 60 -5.76 -6.63 13.83
C THR A 60 -6.65 -5.49 13.31
N LEU A 61 -7.35 -4.81 14.22
CA LEU A 61 -8.06 -3.55 13.96
C LEU A 61 -7.28 -2.34 14.52
N ASN A 62 -6.05 -2.55 14.99
CA ASN A 62 -5.14 -1.50 15.44
C ASN A 62 -4.22 -1.05 14.30
N PRO A 63 -4.33 0.20 13.79
CA PRO A 63 -3.53 0.64 12.65
C PRO A 63 -2.03 0.77 12.96
N ALA A 64 -1.62 0.92 14.24
CA ALA A 64 -0.20 0.91 14.60
C ALA A 64 0.42 -0.50 14.56
N LEU A 65 -0.40 -1.56 14.68
CA LEU A 65 0.05 -2.95 14.69
C LEU A 65 -0.20 -3.68 13.35
N ALA A 66 -0.93 -3.05 12.42
CA ALA A 66 -1.19 -3.60 11.10
C ALA A 66 0.11 -3.58 10.27
N GLN A 67 0.58 -4.77 9.86
CA GLN A 67 1.85 -4.94 9.13
C GLN A 67 1.64 -5.61 7.75
N GLU A 68 0.38 -5.87 7.40
CA GLU A 68 -0.02 -6.59 6.21
C GLU A 68 -1.27 -5.96 5.57
N THR A 69 -1.41 -6.20 4.26
CA THR A 69 -2.45 -5.56 3.44
C THR A 69 -3.88 -5.85 3.90
N SER A 70 -4.15 -7.03 4.48
CA SER A 70 -5.52 -7.41 4.87
C SER A 70 -6.07 -6.52 5.98
N SER A 71 -5.27 -6.20 7.00
CA SER A 71 -5.64 -5.22 8.02
C SER A 71 -5.66 -3.79 7.48
N THR A 72 -4.65 -3.38 6.71
CA THR A 72 -4.62 -1.98 6.21
C THR A 72 -5.77 -1.68 5.25
N ALA A 73 -6.23 -2.65 4.45
CA ALA A 73 -7.38 -2.49 3.56
C ALA A 73 -8.72 -2.30 4.31
N VAL A 74 -8.82 -2.83 5.55
CA VAL A 74 -9.98 -2.60 6.42
C VAL A 74 -9.91 -1.23 7.10
N LEU A 75 -8.70 -0.75 7.42
CA LEU A 75 -8.50 0.43 8.26
C LEU A 75 -8.21 1.72 7.48
N SER A 76 -7.87 1.66 6.19
CA SER A 76 -7.41 2.83 5.41
C SER A 76 -8.39 4.00 5.40
N ASP A 77 -9.68 3.71 5.48
CA ASP A 77 -10.75 4.71 5.40
C ASP A 77 -11.29 5.12 6.79
N LEU A 78 -10.73 4.55 7.86
CA LEU A 78 -11.11 4.85 9.24
C LEU A 78 -10.18 5.89 9.88
N PHE A 79 -8.92 5.94 9.45
CA PHE A 79 -7.90 6.76 10.10
C PHE A 79 -7.18 7.66 9.10
N THR A 80 -6.82 8.86 9.54
CA THR A 80 -6.06 9.83 8.75
C THR A 80 -4.82 10.31 9.51
N GLY A 81 -3.84 10.81 8.77
CA GLY A 81 -2.61 11.40 9.31
C GLY A 81 -2.67 12.92 9.41
N LEU A 82 -1.57 13.54 9.84
CA LEU A 82 -1.44 15.01 9.78
C LEU A 82 -1.37 15.51 8.33
N THR A 83 -0.77 14.68 7.47
CA THR A 83 -0.62 14.91 6.04
C THR A 83 -1.21 13.75 5.25
N LYS A 84 -1.36 13.93 3.94
CA LYS A 84 -1.70 12.85 3.00
C LYS A 84 -0.99 13.06 1.67
N THR A 85 -0.99 12.03 0.84
CA THR A 85 -0.45 12.12 -0.53
C THR A 85 -1.56 12.52 -1.48
N ASP A 86 -1.36 13.63 -2.20
CA ASP A 86 -2.26 14.01 -3.29
C ASP A 86 -2.04 13.07 -4.48
N LEU A 87 -3.08 12.34 -4.89
CA LEU A 87 -2.98 11.32 -5.95
C LEU A 87 -2.72 11.94 -7.34
N LYS A 88 -2.95 13.23 -7.54
CA LYS A 88 -2.67 13.91 -8.82
C LYS A 88 -1.19 14.23 -8.95
N SER A 89 -0.63 14.92 -7.96
CA SER A 89 0.75 15.41 -7.96
C SER A 89 1.75 14.44 -7.32
N MET A 90 1.26 13.45 -6.57
CA MET A 90 2.03 12.54 -5.70
C MET A 90 2.84 13.28 -4.62
N LYS A 91 2.49 14.53 -4.32
CA LYS A 91 3.13 15.35 -3.28
C LYS A 91 2.38 15.24 -1.97
N VAL A 92 3.08 15.54 -0.88
CA VAL A 92 2.47 15.65 0.45
C VAL A 92 1.62 16.93 0.52
N VAL A 93 0.39 16.79 1.00
CA VAL A 93 -0.55 17.88 1.25
C VAL A 93 -1.12 17.78 2.67
N PRO A 94 -1.67 18.87 3.23
CA PRO A 94 -2.28 18.85 4.56
C PRO A 94 -3.49 17.90 4.65
N ASP A 95 -3.69 17.29 5.82
CA ASP A 95 -4.90 16.50 6.14
C ASP A 95 -5.49 16.90 7.52
N LEU A 96 -5.21 16.19 8.62
CA LEU A 96 -5.64 16.64 9.96
C LEU A 96 -4.97 17.97 10.37
N ALA A 97 -3.79 18.26 9.80
CA ALA A 97 -3.23 19.59 9.83
C ALA A 97 -3.81 20.48 8.72
N GLU A 98 -4.00 21.75 9.02
CA GLU A 98 -4.36 22.77 8.04
C GLU A 98 -3.13 23.23 7.24
N ARG A 99 -2.00 23.41 7.94
CA ARG A 99 -0.72 23.85 7.37
C ARG A 99 0.44 23.50 8.31
N TRP A 100 1.67 23.67 7.83
CA TRP A 100 2.87 23.63 8.66
C TRP A 100 3.86 24.72 8.27
N GLU A 101 4.76 25.03 9.18
CA GLU A 101 5.95 25.87 8.95
C GLU A 101 7.19 25.00 9.06
N GLU A 102 8.11 25.13 8.11
CA GLU A 102 9.44 24.53 8.17
C GLU A 102 10.46 25.59 8.63
N LYS A 103 11.22 25.27 9.68
CA LYS A 103 12.21 26.15 10.31
C LYS A 103 13.54 25.44 10.49
N GLU A 104 14.58 26.23 10.73
CA GLU A 104 15.93 25.74 11.03
C GLU A 104 16.48 24.75 9.98
N GLY A 105 16.15 24.99 8.70
CA GLY A 105 16.61 24.16 7.58
C GLY A 105 16.04 22.74 7.57
N GLY A 106 14.77 22.57 7.96
CA GLY A 106 14.09 21.26 7.97
C GLY A 106 14.31 20.47 9.25
N LYS A 107 14.73 21.12 10.34
CA LYS A 107 14.87 20.49 11.67
C LYS A 107 13.69 20.75 12.58
N VAL A 108 12.93 21.82 12.35
CA VAL A 108 11.79 22.18 13.18
C VAL A 108 10.57 22.33 12.30
N TYR A 109 9.50 21.61 12.63
CA TYR A 109 8.22 21.71 11.94
C TYR A 109 7.12 22.10 12.93
N ILE A 110 6.40 23.19 12.64
CA ILE A 110 5.26 23.63 13.45
C ILE A 110 3.98 23.35 12.66
N PHE A 111 3.21 22.37 13.12
CA PHE A 111 1.93 21.99 12.54
C PHE A 111 0.78 22.72 13.21
N HIS A 112 -0.07 23.33 12.39
CA HIS A 112 -1.33 23.96 12.80
C HIS A 112 -2.46 23.00 12.46
N LEU A 113 -3.09 22.43 13.48
CA LEU A 113 -4.16 21.45 13.37
C LEU A 113 -5.48 22.13 12.96
N ARG A 114 -6.29 21.42 12.17
CA ARG A 114 -7.66 21.88 11.89
C ARG A 114 -8.44 21.99 13.20
N LYS A 115 -9.20 23.08 13.34
CA LYS A 115 -10.03 23.32 14.52
C LYS A 115 -11.39 22.64 14.37
N GLY A 116 -11.96 22.22 15.50
CA GLY A 116 -13.32 21.65 15.54
C GLY A 116 -13.44 20.22 15.01
N ILE A 117 -12.31 19.56 14.70
CA ILE A 117 -12.29 18.15 14.32
C ILE A 117 -12.75 17.30 15.50
N ARG A 118 -13.52 16.26 15.19
CA ARG A 118 -13.97 15.27 16.17
C ARG A 118 -13.60 13.87 15.69
N TRP A 119 -13.29 13.03 16.65
CA TRP A 119 -13.27 11.59 16.48
C TRP A 119 -14.66 11.07 16.13
N SER A 120 -14.74 9.87 15.57
CA SER A 120 -16.01 9.28 15.16
C SER A 120 -17.01 8.99 16.29
N ASP A 121 -16.55 9.01 17.56
CA ASP A 121 -17.39 8.95 18.75
C ASP A 121 -17.83 10.34 19.27
N GLY A 122 -17.43 11.41 18.58
CA GLY A 122 -17.76 12.79 18.90
C GLY A 122 -16.77 13.49 19.83
N ALA A 123 -15.77 12.77 20.38
CA ALA A 123 -14.73 13.38 21.21
C ALA A 123 -13.90 14.40 20.39
N PRO A 124 -13.45 15.52 20.99
CA PRO A 124 -12.63 16.49 20.28
C PRO A 124 -11.26 15.91 19.93
N PHE A 125 -10.80 16.15 18.71
CA PHE A 125 -9.42 15.88 18.29
C PHE A 125 -8.51 17.08 18.63
N GLY A 126 -7.26 16.81 19.02
CA GLY A 126 -6.29 17.89 19.23
C GLY A 126 -4.84 17.43 19.39
N ALA A 127 -3.99 18.38 19.77
CA ALA A 127 -2.54 18.17 19.91
C ALA A 127 -2.16 17.05 20.89
N ASP A 128 -2.98 16.76 21.90
CA ASP A 128 -2.73 15.67 22.84
C ASP A 128 -2.78 14.30 22.17
N ASP A 129 -3.66 14.10 21.18
CA ASP A 129 -3.74 12.86 20.39
C ASP A 129 -2.49 12.67 19.53
N VAL A 130 -2.01 13.76 18.92
CA VAL A 130 -0.80 13.75 18.08
C VAL A 130 0.42 13.41 18.92
N VAL A 131 0.63 14.11 20.04
CA VAL A 131 1.77 13.85 20.95
C VAL A 131 1.70 12.42 21.46
N PHE A 132 0.54 11.96 21.92
CA PHE A 132 0.36 10.59 22.39
C PHE A 132 0.71 9.55 21.31
N THR A 133 0.20 9.74 20.10
CA THR A 133 0.43 8.81 18.98
C THR A 133 1.92 8.68 18.66
N TYR A 134 2.64 9.78 18.48
CA TYR A 134 4.05 9.69 18.10
C TYR A 134 4.93 9.28 19.27
N LYS A 135 4.73 9.89 20.44
CA LYS A 135 5.61 9.68 21.60
C LYS A 135 5.37 8.35 22.30
N ASP A 136 4.11 8.04 22.58
CA ASP A 136 3.75 6.94 23.48
C ASP A 136 3.41 5.63 22.73
N ILE A 137 3.16 5.71 21.41
CA ILE A 137 2.90 4.56 20.54
C ILE A 137 4.04 4.35 19.55
N TYR A 138 4.22 5.24 18.57
CA TYR A 138 5.13 4.97 17.46
C TYR A 138 6.60 4.91 17.87
N LEU A 139 7.03 5.77 18.78
CA LEU A 139 8.39 5.79 19.30
C LEU A 139 8.58 4.95 20.57
N ASN A 140 7.55 4.23 21.00
CA ASN A 140 7.65 3.35 22.16
C ASN A 140 8.41 2.07 21.78
N PRO A 141 9.56 1.77 22.42
CA PRO A 141 10.38 0.62 22.07
C PRO A 141 9.70 -0.73 22.35
N GLN A 142 8.63 -0.77 23.15
CA GLN A 142 7.86 -1.99 23.44
C GLN A 142 6.76 -2.25 22.40
N ILE A 143 6.53 -1.33 21.46
CA ILE A 143 5.46 -1.43 20.45
C ILE A 143 6.13 -1.45 19.07
N PRO A 144 6.45 -2.64 18.51
CA PRO A 144 7.03 -2.73 17.18
C PRO A 144 6.03 -2.26 16.12
N ASN A 145 6.42 -1.27 15.31
CA ASN A 145 5.60 -0.68 14.27
C ASN A 145 6.46 -0.04 13.16
N SER A 146 5.92 0.01 11.94
CA SER A 146 6.64 0.52 10.76
C SER A 146 6.92 2.02 10.83
N THR A 147 6.05 2.79 11.48
CA THR A 147 6.19 4.26 11.57
C THR A 147 7.40 4.65 12.42
N GLY A 148 7.56 4.04 13.58
CA GLY A 148 8.73 4.21 14.44
C GLY A 148 10.02 3.76 13.74
N ASP A 149 9.96 2.67 12.98
CA ASP A 149 11.12 2.18 12.21
C ASP A 149 11.66 3.21 11.20
N MET A 150 10.79 4.02 10.59
CA MET A 150 11.21 5.11 9.69
C MET A 150 12.09 6.16 10.39
N PHE A 151 11.89 6.38 11.69
CA PHE A 151 12.60 7.41 12.45
C PHE A 151 13.87 6.90 13.15
N LYS A 152 14.08 5.58 13.26
CA LYS A 152 15.25 4.99 13.93
C LYS A 152 16.60 5.45 13.35
N GLY A 153 16.64 5.82 12.07
CA GLY A 153 17.85 6.32 11.41
C GLY A 153 18.28 7.72 11.88
N ILE A 154 17.32 8.53 12.35
CA ILE A 154 17.55 9.93 12.74
C ILE A 154 17.41 10.17 14.24
N LEU A 155 16.55 9.42 14.94
CA LEU A 155 16.39 9.47 16.40
C LEU A 155 17.29 8.39 17.02
N LYS A 156 18.50 8.79 17.44
CA LYS A 156 19.55 7.85 17.85
C LYS A 156 19.68 7.75 19.37
N SER A 157 19.08 8.66 20.11
CA SER A 157 19.12 8.72 21.56
C SER A 157 17.71 8.85 22.17
N GLN A 158 17.61 8.54 23.46
CA GLN A 158 16.37 8.77 24.21
C GLN A 158 16.00 10.26 24.31
N GLU A 159 17.00 11.14 24.28
CA GLU A 159 16.77 12.58 24.27
C GLU A 159 16.17 13.04 22.94
N ASP A 160 16.61 12.47 21.80
CA ASP A 160 16.01 12.73 20.49
C ASP A 160 14.52 12.32 20.49
N VAL A 161 14.22 11.12 21.01
CA VAL A 161 12.84 10.62 21.11
C VAL A 161 11.99 11.50 22.02
N LYS A 162 12.53 11.90 23.17
CA LYS A 162 11.82 12.73 24.15
C LYS A 162 11.46 14.12 23.60
N ASN A 163 12.36 14.71 22.80
CA ASN A 163 12.19 16.04 22.21
C ASN A 163 11.54 16.02 20.82
N PHE A 164 11.28 14.83 20.26
CA PHE A 164 10.80 14.67 18.89
C PHE A 164 9.50 15.41 18.61
N VAL A 165 8.55 15.40 19.56
CA VAL A 165 7.23 16.00 19.40
C VAL A 165 6.76 16.62 20.72
N ARG A 166 6.22 17.84 20.65
CA ARG A 166 5.60 18.50 21.80
C ARG A 166 4.38 19.31 21.42
N LYS A 167 3.45 19.41 22.37
CA LYS A 167 2.31 20.31 22.31
C LYS A 167 2.76 21.74 22.58
N ILE A 168 2.37 22.68 21.71
CA ILE A 168 2.50 24.12 21.95
C ILE A 168 1.19 24.64 22.57
N ASP A 169 0.07 24.32 21.91
CA ASP A 169 -1.29 24.60 22.41
C ASP A 169 -2.26 23.51 21.91
N GLN A 170 -3.58 23.69 22.09
CA GLN A 170 -4.58 22.70 21.71
C GLN A 170 -4.54 22.31 20.22
N TYR A 171 -4.18 23.23 19.33
CA TYR A 171 -4.19 23.06 17.88
C TYR A 171 -2.82 23.31 17.25
N THR A 172 -1.75 23.36 18.04
CA THR A 172 -0.38 23.57 17.53
C THR A 172 0.57 22.52 18.11
N VAL A 173 1.26 21.80 17.23
CA VAL A 173 2.25 20.78 17.58
C VAL A 173 3.58 21.13 16.93
N GLU A 174 4.66 21.01 17.68
CA GLU A 174 6.01 21.17 17.17
C GLU A 174 6.71 19.81 17.11
N PHE A 175 7.33 19.52 15.98
CA PHE A 175 8.27 18.42 15.81
C PHE A 175 9.70 18.96 15.71
N ARG A 176 10.64 18.29 16.37
CA ARG A 176 12.08 18.58 16.29
C ARG A 176 12.86 17.35 15.86
N LEU A 177 13.67 17.52 14.82
CA LEU A 177 14.54 16.50 14.25
C LEU A 177 16.00 16.83 14.58
N PRO A 178 16.82 15.83 14.95
CA PRO A 178 18.25 16.04 15.16
C PRO A 178 18.99 16.52 13.89
N SER A 179 18.50 16.09 12.74
CA SER A 179 18.99 16.46 11.41
C SER A 179 17.83 16.53 10.40
N PRO A 180 17.98 17.29 9.29
CA PRO A 180 16.96 17.29 8.24
C PRO A 180 16.69 15.88 7.73
N PHE A 181 15.41 15.56 7.49
CA PHE A 181 14.96 14.25 7.05
C PHE A 181 13.94 14.40 5.93
N ALA A 182 14.38 14.23 4.67
CA ALA A 182 13.53 14.48 3.51
C ALA A 182 12.17 13.72 3.51
N PRO A 183 12.08 12.46 3.98
CA PRO A 183 10.81 11.75 4.05
C PRO A 183 9.86 12.21 5.18
N PHE A 184 10.27 13.15 6.05
CA PHE A 184 9.54 13.50 7.28
C PHE A 184 8.05 13.78 7.04
N LEU A 185 7.73 14.65 6.08
CA LEU A 185 6.34 15.01 5.80
C LEU A 185 5.51 13.82 5.29
N ASN A 186 6.11 12.86 4.56
CA ASN A 186 5.42 11.64 4.14
C ASN A 186 5.18 10.70 5.34
N ALA A 187 6.14 10.61 6.26
CA ALA A 187 5.99 9.79 7.46
C ALA A 187 4.85 10.28 8.35
N LEU A 188 4.49 11.57 8.27
CA LEU A 188 3.37 12.15 9.00
C LEU A 188 1.98 11.84 8.39
N SER A 189 1.93 11.07 7.30
CA SER A 189 0.68 10.47 6.81
C SER A 189 0.23 9.25 7.62
N ALA A 190 1.08 8.78 8.55
CA ALA A 190 0.72 7.73 9.47
C ALA A 190 -0.53 8.10 10.30
N PRO A 191 -1.47 7.14 10.52
CA PRO A 191 -2.68 7.34 11.32
C PRO A 191 -2.46 8.01 12.67
N ILE A 192 -3.22 9.07 12.96
CA ILE A 192 -3.33 9.57 14.33
C ILE A 192 -4.30 8.69 15.11
N LEU A 193 -3.96 8.40 16.38
CA LEU A 193 -4.67 7.48 17.24
C LEU A 193 -5.36 8.20 18.40
N PRO A 194 -6.59 7.80 18.78
CA PRO A 194 -7.35 8.46 19.83
C PRO A 194 -6.76 8.18 21.21
N LYS A 195 -6.18 9.20 21.85
CA LYS A 195 -5.60 9.07 23.17
C LYS A 195 -6.61 8.55 24.18
N HIS A 196 -7.84 9.07 24.14
CA HIS A 196 -8.90 8.71 25.09
C HIS A 196 -9.33 7.24 25.02
N LYS A 197 -9.08 6.53 23.91
CA LYS A 197 -9.36 5.09 23.78
C LYS A 197 -8.15 4.22 24.09
N LEU A 198 -6.95 4.68 23.72
CA LEU A 198 -5.77 3.83 23.69
C LEU A 198 -4.76 4.05 24.84
N GLU A 199 -4.83 5.18 25.56
CA GLU A 199 -3.86 5.51 26.61
C GLU A 199 -3.77 4.44 27.71
N LYS A 200 -4.91 3.85 28.09
CA LYS A 200 -4.95 2.78 29.10
C LYS A 200 -4.06 1.59 28.74
N TYR A 201 -4.08 1.16 27.47
CA TYR A 201 -3.31 0.00 27.03
C TYR A 201 -1.81 0.28 27.03
N VAL A 202 -1.41 1.53 26.76
CA VAL A 202 0.00 1.92 26.86
C VAL A 202 0.45 1.92 28.32
N LYS A 203 -0.33 2.52 29.22
CA LYS A 203 -0.03 2.58 30.66
C LYS A 203 0.05 1.20 31.32
N GLU A 204 -0.80 0.29 30.91
CA GLU A 204 -0.86 -1.08 31.41
C GLU A 204 0.16 -2.02 30.73
N GLY A 205 0.86 -1.58 29.68
CA GLY A 205 1.77 -2.41 28.90
C GLY A 205 1.06 -3.47 28.05
N THR A 206 -0.24 -3.31 27.79
CA THR A 206 -1.10 -4.25 27.06
C THR A 206 -1.41 -3.80 25.63
N PHE A 207 -0.74 -2.77 25.11
CA PHE A 207 -1.01 -2.21 23.78
C PHE A 207 -0.99 -3.23 22.64
N MET A 208 -0.14 -4.27 22.73
CA MET A 208 -0.05 -5.33 21.73
C MET A 208 -1.35 -6.14 21.54
N THR A 209 -2.29 -6.09 22.49
CA THR A 209 -3.59 -6.76 22.39
C THR A 209 -4.75 -5.78 22.20
N ALA A 210 -4.48 -4.47 22.20
CA ALA A 210 -5.47 -3.42 21.96
C ALA A 210 -6.03 -3.53 20.55
N TRP A 211 -7.37 -3.42 20.43
CA TRP A 211 -8.09 -3.46 19.16
C TRP A 211 -7.74 -4.68 18.29
N ASN A 212 -7.70 -5.86 18.91
CA ASN A 212 -7.64 -7.13 18.18
C ASN A 212 -8.96 -7.41 17.43
N VAL A 213 -8.99 -8.46 16.60
CA VAL A 213 -10.13 -8.81 15.72
C VAL A 213 -11.45 -9.13 16.44
N ASN A 214 -11.42 -9.39 17.76
CA ASN A 214 -12.63 -9.64 18.56
C ASN A 214 -13.14 -8.38 19.26
N THR A 215 -12.46 -7.25 19.09
CA THR A 215 -12.87 -5.97 19.68
C THR A 215 -14.20 -5.53 19.05
N ASP A 216 -15.13 -5.04 19.87
CA ASP A 216 -16.37 -4.44 19.36
C ASP A 216 -16.00 -3.33 18.35
N PRO A 217 -16.49 -3.38 17.10
CA PRO A 217 -16.22 -2.35 16.10
C PRO A 217 -16.50 -0.92 16.57
N LYS A 218 -17.42 -0.70 17.52
CA LYS A 218 -17.72 0.62 18.09
C LYS A 218 -16.55 1.22 18.89
N GLU A 219 -15.62 0.39 19.37
CA GLU A 219 -14.42 0.84 20.07
C GLU A 219 -13.32 1.31 19.11
N ILE A 220 -13.43 0.98 17.81
CA ILE A 220 -12.49 1.39 16.77
C ILE A 220 -12.86 2.80 16.32
N VAL A 221 -12.24 3.78 16.96
CA VAL A 221 -12.54 5.20 16.78
C VAL A 221 -11.47 5.87 15.93
N GLY A 222 -11.89 6.59 14.89
CA GLY A 222 -11.01 7.22 13.92
C GLY A 222 -11.52 8.59 13.44
N THR A 223 -10.71 9.27 12.64
CA THR A 223 -11.02 10.58 12.02
C THR A 223 -11.38 10.48 10.55
N GLY A 224 -11.29 9.28 9.96
CA GLY A 224 -11.53 9.02 8.54
C GLY A 224 -13.00 9.12 8.13
N PRO A 225 -13.28 9.01 6.82
CA PRO A 225 -14.62 9.16 6.25
C PRO A 225 -15.61 8.07 6.65
N TYR A 226 -15.15 6.92 7.15
CA TYR A 226 -16.00 5.79 7.50
C TYR A 226 -15.69 5.25 8.90
N VAL A 227 -16.68 4.54 9.48
CA VAL A 227 -16.52 3.71 10.68
C VAL A 227 -17.00 2.29 10.39
N ILE A 228 -16.46 1.31 11.12
CA ILE A 228 -16.97 -0.07 11.03
C ILE A 228 -18.30 -0.14 11.78
N LYS A 229 -19.36 -0.45 11.05
CA LYS A 229 -20.68 -0.72 11.61
C LYS A 229 -20.75 -2.15 12.16
N ARG A 230 -20.20 -3.11 11.41
CA ARG A 230 -20.27 -4.54 11.74
C ARG A 230 -19.12 -5.29 11.06
N TYR A 231 -18.53 -6.25 11.78
CA TYR A 231 -17.54 -7.18 11.24
C TYR A 231 -18.03 -8.61 11.49
N ILE A 232 -18.14 -9.39 10.43
CA ILE A 232 -18.45 -10.82 10.49
C ILE A 232 -17.23 -11.56 9.94
N LYS A 233 -16.49 -12.21 10.85
CA LYS A 233 -15.25 -12.94 10.53
C LYS A 233 -15.46 -13.94 9.40
N GLY A 234 -14.56 -13.90 8.41
CA GLY A 234 -14.60 -14.75 7.23
C GLY A 234 -15.73 -14.45 6.24
N VAL A 235 -16.55 -13.41 6.48
CA VAL A 235 -17.70 -13.08 5.64
C VAL A 235 -17.62 -11.66 5.09
N LEU A 236 -17.67 -10.64 5.96
CA LEU A 236 -17.72 -9.24 5.52
C LEU A 236 -17.32 -8.24 6.60
N VAL A 237 -17.00 -7.02 6.16
CA VAL A 237 -16.93 -5.80 6.96
C VAL A 237 -17.90 -4.77 6.38
N GLU A 238 -18.83 -4.30 7.21
CA GLU A 238 -19.76 -3.23 6.89
C GLU A 238 -19.27 -1.90 7.46
N TYR A 239 -19.32 -0.88 6.62
CA TYR A 239 -18.95 0.48 6.95
C TYR A 239 -20.15 1.41 6.81
N THR A 240 -20.19 2.44 7.65
CA THR A 240 -21.08 3.59 7.51
C THR A 240 -20.28 4.88 7.51
N ALA A 241 -20.76 5.92 6.83
CA ALA A 241 -20.13 7.23 6.85
C ALA A 241 -19.94 7.71 8.29
N ASN A 242 -18.77 8.28 8.58
CA ASN A 242 -18.48 8.90 9.86
C ASN A 242 -19.31 10.18 10.00
N PRO A 243 -20.24 10.26 10.98
CA PRO A 243 -21.09 11.44 11.15
C PRO A 243 -20.30 12.70 11.50
N TYR A 244 -19.04 12.56 11.95
CA TYR A 244 -18.16 13.66 12.33
C TYR A 244 -17.02 13.91 11.34
N TYR A 245 -17.08 13.35 10.12
CA TYR A 245 -16.06 13.62 9.11
C TYR A 245 -15.99 15.11 8.76
N TYR A 246 -14.77 15.61 8.58
CA TYR A 246 -14.48 17.04 8.56
C TYR A 246 -14.38 17.65 7.17
N GLU A 247 -14.32 16.83 6.12
CA GLU A 247 -14.26 17.36 4.77
C GLU A 247 -15.65 17.61 4.20
N TYR A 248 -15.72 18.70 3.44
CA TYR A 248 -16.88 19.15 2.73
C TYR A 248 -16.51 19.34 1.27
N ASP A 249 -17.47 19.14 0.37
CA ASP A 249 -17.32 19.53 -1.02
C ASP A 249 -17.41 21.06 -1.19
N GLN A 250 -17.29 21.53 -2.44
CA GLN A 250 -17.36 22.95 -2.78
C GLN A 250 -18.73 23.59 -2.48
N LYS A 251 -19.79 22.80 -2.31
CA LYS A 251 -21.15 23.27 -1.99
C LYS A 251 -21.49 23.15 -0.50
N GLY A 252 -20.54 22.70 0.32
CA GLY A 252 -20.76 22.53 1.75
C GLY A 252 -21.49 21.23 2.12
N ILE A 253 -21.54 20.23 1.23
CA ILE A 253 -22.04 18.90 1.55
C ILE A 253 -20.94 18.12 2.27
N ARG A 254 -21.27 17.53 3.43
CA ARG A 254 -20.33 16.71 4.20
C ARG A 254 -20.03 15.40 3.47
N LEU A 255 -18.76 15.13 3.23
CA LEU A 255 -18.29 13.88 2.65
C LEU A 255 -18.33 12.74 3.69
N PRO A 256 -18.29 11.46 3.27
CA PRO A 256 -18.39 10.97 1.88
C PRO A 256 -19.82 11.04 1.32
N TYR A 257 -19.93 11.09 -0.02
CA TYR A 257 -21.22 10.98 -0.71
C TYR A 257 -21.86 9.60 -0.50
N ILE A 258 -21.08 8.53 -0.68
CA ILE A 258 -21.51 7.14 -0.47
C ILE A 258 -21.59 6.88 1.03
N LYS A 259 -22.80 6.63 1.54
CA LYS A 259 -23.03 6.53 3.00
C LYS A 259 -22.77 5.14 3.59
N SER A 260 -22.68 4.09 2.76
CA SER A 260 -22.41 2.73 3.20
C SER A 260 -21.41 2.01 2.30
N LYS A 261 -20.55 1.17 2.88
CA LYS A 261 -19.70 0.25 2.11
C LYS A 261 -19.79 -1.17 2.69
N ILE A 262 -19.65 -2.18 1.85
CA ILE A 262 -19.52 -3.58 2.27
C ILE A 262 -18.28 -4.17 1.61
N GLY A 263 -17.30 -4.57 2.41
CA GLY A 263 -16.16 -5.36 1.96
C GLY A 263 -16.42 -6.83 2.22
N TYR A 264 -16.59 -7.64 1.17
CA TYR A 264 -16.73 -9.09 1.28
C TYR A 264 -15.37 -9.76 1.36
N ILE A 265 -15.21 -10.69 2.30
CA ILE A 265 -13.93 -11.38 2.55
C ILE A 265 -13.86 -12.62 1.66
N ILE A 266 -13.12 -12.52 0.55
CA ILE A 266 -13.04 -13.57 -0.46
C ILE A 266 -11.57 -13.73 -0.86
N GLN A 267 -11.01 -14.90 -0.54
CA GLN A 267 -9.61 -15.22 -0.84
C GLN A 267 -9.41 -15.67 -2.28
N ASP A 268 -10.38 -16.41 -2.82
CA ASP A 268 -10.30 -16.95 -4.17
C ASP A 268 -10.70 -15.89 -5.21
N PRO A 269 -9.79 -15.49 -6.11
CA PRO A 269 -10.09 -14.44 -7.08
C PRO A 269 -11.11 -14.88 -8.14
N ASP A 270 -11.24 -16.19 -8.43
CA ASP A 270 -12.27 -16.69 -9.36
C ASP A 270 -13.68 -16.53 -8.76
N THR A 271 -13.83 -16.81 -7.47
CA THR A 271 -15.05 -16.51 -6.70
C THR A 271 -15.36 -15.01 -6.69
N SER A 272 -14.33 -14.16 -6.58
CA SER A 272 -14.49 -12.71 -6.64
C SER A 272 -15.04 -12.24 -8.00
N LEU A 273 -14.47 -12.77 -9.09
CA LEU A 273 -14.94 -12.49 -10.45
C LEU A 273 -16.37 -12.99 -10.67
N LEU A 274 -16.73 -14.18 -10.17
CA LEU A 274 -18.09 -14.70 -10.24
C LEU A 274 -19.08 -13.76 -9.56
N LYS A 275 -18.79 -13.32 -8.33
CA LYS A 275 -19.65 -12.38 -7.59
C LYS A 275 -19.77 -11.02 -8.28
N TYR A 276 -18.70 -10.51 -8.88
CA TYR A 276 -18.78 -9.33 -9.73
C TYR A 276 -19.71 -9.55 -10.92
N SER A 277 -19.59 -10.69 -11.61
CA SER A 277 -20.45 -11.03 -12.75
C SER A 277 -21.93 -11.20 -12.42
N LEU A 278 -22.24 -11.53 -11.16
CA LEU A 278 -23.60 -11.61 -10.64
C LEU A 278 -24.15 -10.25 -10.14
N GLY A 279 -23.36 -9.18 -10.23
CA GLY A 279 -23.75 -7.86 -9.72
C GLY A 279 -23.76 -7.77 -8.20
N GLU A 280 -23.02 -8.64 -7.50
CA GLU A 280 -22.86 -8.61 -6.04
C GLU A 280 -21.71 -7.69 -5.57
N ILE A 281 -20.83 -7.32 -6.49
CA ILE A 281 -19.66 -6.45 -6.27
C ILE A 281 -19.72 -5.30 -7.27
N ASP A 282 -19.50 -4.07 -6.80
CA ASP A 282 -19.64 -2.86 -7.62
C ASP A 282 -18.31 -2.46 -8.29
N TYR A 283 -17.17 -2.79 -7.67
CA TYR A 283 -15.86 -2.63 -8.28
C TYR A 283 -14.84 -3.66 -7.76
N MET A 284 -13.88 -4.01 -8.60
CA MET A 284 -12.74 -4.86 -8.22
C MET A 284 -11.50 -4.52 -9.07
N GLY A 285 -10.32 -4.86 -8.55
CA GLY A 285 -9.11 -4.89 -9.36
C GLY A 285 -9.19 -6.03 -10.37
N VAL A 286 -8.70 -5.80 -11.59
CA VAL A 286 -8.80 -6.75 -12.70
C VAL A 286 -7.49 -7.53 -12.82
N ARG A 287 -7.56 -8.86 -12.81
CA ARG A 287 -6.37 -9.69 -13.09
C ARG A 287 -6.07 -9.66 -14.59
N PRO A 288 -4.81 -9.71 -15.00
CA PRO A 288 -4.44 -9.68 -16.41
C PRO A 288 -5.19 -10.71 -17.29
N GLN A 289 -5.41 -11.92 -16.79
CA GLN A 289 -6.13 -12.98 -17.50
C GLN A 289 -7.64 -12.72 -17.65
N ASP A 290 -8.24 -11.91 -16.77
CA ASP A 290 -9.69 -11.66 -16.76
C ASP A 290 -10.10 -10.52 -17.69
N VAL A 291 -9.16 -9.68 -18.12
CA VAL A 291 -9.42 -8.47 -18.92
C VAL A 291 -10.30 -8.75 -20.14
N LEU A 292 -9.98 -9.80 -20.91
CA LEU A 292 -10.74 -10.13 -22.11
C LEU A 292 -12.18 -10.55 -21.77
N PHE A 293 -12.36 -11.32 -20.70
CA PHE A 293 -13.68 -11.73 -20.25
C PHE A 293 -14.49 -10.52 -19.78
N MET A 294 -13.93 -9.71 -18.88
CA MET A 294 -14.61 -8.53 -18.33
C MET A 294 -14.92 -7.47 -19.38
N SER A 295 -14.08 -7.33 -20.42
CA SER A 295 -14.32 -6.40 -21.53
C SER A 295 -15.57 -6.72 -22.36
N LYS A 296 -16.06 -7.96 -22.28
CA LYS A 296 -17.26 -8.43 -22.99
C LYS A 296 -18.51 -8.40 -22.10
N MET A 297 -18.35 -8.10 -20.81
CA MET A 297 -19.48 -8.03 -19.88
C MET A 297 -20.31 -6.78 -20.15
N LYS A 298 -21.63 -6.95 -20.15
CA LYS A 298 -22.56 -5.81 -20.19
C LYS A 298 -22.45 -5.03 -18.88
N GLU A 299 -22.67 -3.72 -18.94
CA GLU A 299 -22.68 -2.81 -17.77
C GLU A 299 -21.35 -2.77 -16.97
N THR A 300 -20.27 -3.28 -17.55
CA THR A 300 -18.92 -3.21 -16.99
C THR A 300 -18.11 -2.14 -17.71
N THR A 301 -17.42 -1.29 -16.96
CA THR A 301 -16.46 -0.31 -17.49
C THR A 301 -15.07 -0.65 -16.97
N LEU A 302 -14.13 -0.89 -17.89
CA LEU A 302 -12.73 -1.09 -17.54
C LEU A 302 -12.01 0.26 -17.51
N PHE A 303 -11.38 0.58 -16.38
CA PHE A 303 -10.58 1.79 -16.21
C PHE A 303 -9.10 1.46 -16.27
N ASP A 304 -8.36 2.24 -17.06
CA ASP A 304 -6.90 2.28 -17.02
C ASP A 304 -6.50 3.52 -16.21
N LEU A 305 -6.01 3.29 -14.99
CA LEU A 305 -5.61 4.34 -14.05
C LEU A 305 -4.12 4.70 -14.17
N GLY A 306 -3.41 4.11 -15.15
CA GLY A 306 -1.96 4.25 -15.30
C GLY A 306 -1.16 3.35 -14.35
N PRO A 307 0.18 3.55 -14.30
CA PRO A 307 1.06 2.72 -13.50
C PRO A 307 0.77 2.89 -12.00
N THR A 308 0.85 1.79 -11.27
CA THR A 308 0.73 1.79 -9.80
C THR A 308 2.06 2.17 -9.13
N PRO A 309 2.04 2.83 -7.94
CA PRO A 309 3.23 2.95 -7.10
C PRO A 309 3.69 1.61 -6.50
N SER A 310 2.87 0.55 -6.60
CA SER A 310 3.21 -0.78 -6.10
C SER A 310 4.24 -1.51 -6.97
N THR A 311 5.03 -2.38 -6.35
CA THR A 311 6.01 -3.23 -7.02
C THR A 311 5.80 -4.70 -6.66
N THR A 312 6.14 -5.59 -7.58
CA THR A 312 6.32 -7.02 -7.31
C THR A 312 7.82 -7.29 -7.32
N PHE A 313 8.37 -7.83 -6.24
CA PHE A 313 9.80 -8.00 -6.09
C PHE A 313 10.17 -9.32 -5.40
N LEU A 314 11.42 -9.73 -5.60
CA LEU A 314 12.05 -10.84 -4.88
C LEU A 314 13.08 -10.27 -3.89
N ALA A 315 12.97 -10.68 -2.62
CA ALA A 315 13.89 -10.27 -1.58
C ALA A 315 14.81 -11.43 -1.18
N PHE A 316 16.09 -11.13 -0.99
CA PHE A 316 17.06 -12.06 -0.42
C PHE A 316 17.24 -11.75 1.07
N ASN A 317 16.96 -12.73 1.94
CA ASN A 317 17.17 -12.54 3.37
C ASN A 317 18.67 -12.53 3.70
N MET A 318 19.21 -11.33 3.95
CA MET A 318 20.64 -11.09 4.22
C MET A 318 20.96 -10.99 5.72
N ASN A 319 19.96 -11.14 6.60
CA ASN A 319 20.15 -10.99 8.04
C ASN A 319 21.06 -12.12 8.57
N PRO A 320 22.20 -11.81 9.22
CA PRO A 320 23.09 -12.82 9.79
C PRO A 320 22.43 -13.74 10.83
N LYS A 321 21.31 -13.30 11.42
CA LYS A 321 20.52 -14.05 12.41
C LYS A 321 19.28 -14.72 11.81
N ALA A 322 19.13 -14.70 10.49
CA ALA A 322 18.01 -15.36 9.83
C ALA A 322 18.07 -16.88 10.05
N ASP A 323 16.92 -17.48 10.34
CA ASP A 323 16.75 -18.93 10.39
C ASP A 323 16.65 -19.52 8.98
N ILE A 324 17.77 -19.48 8.25
CA ILE A 324 17.92 -20.07 6.92
C ILE A 324 19.22 -20.87 6.85
N PRO A 325 19.33 -21.87 5.96
CA PRO A 325 20.56 -22.62 5.80
C PRO A 325 21.76 -21.72 5.55
N LYS A 326 22.87 -21.95 6.28
CA LYS A 326 24.09 -21.10 6.24
C LYS A 326 24.63 -20.91 4.82
N TYR A 327 24.52 -21.91 3.95
CA TYR A 327 24.95 -21.81 2.57
C TYR A 327 24.09 -20.81 1.77
N LYS A 328 22.76 -20.79 1.98
CA LYS A 328 21.86 -19.81 1.35
C LYS A 328 22.16 -18.40 1.84
N LEU A 329 22.39 -18.23 3.15
CA LEU A 329 22.79 -16.93 3.71
C LEU A 329 24.07 -16.41 3.03
N LYS A 330 25.08 -17.28 2.87
CA LYS A 330 26.33 -16.94 2.16
C LYS A 330 26.07 -16.52 0.71
N TRP A 331 25.18 -17.20 0.01
CA TRP A 331 24.78 -16.83 -1.35
C TRP A 331 24.05 -15.48 -1.38
N PHE A 332 23.05 -15.31 -0.53
CA PHE A 332 22.20 -14.12 -0.48
C PHE A 332 22.98 -12.87 -0.09
N GLN A 333 24.01 -13.00 0.76
CA GLN A 333 24.91 -11.90 1.11
C GLN A 333 25.91 -11.56 -0.01
N ASN A 334 26.22 -12.49 -0.90
CA ASN A 334 27.12 -12.26 -2.03
C ASN A 334 26.47 -11.39 -3.12
N ARG A 335 27.09 -10.24 -3.43
CA ARG A 335 26.59 -9.29 -4.45
C ARG A 335 26.53 -9.90 -5.85
N GLU A 336 27.55 -10.67 -6.23
CA GLU A 336 27.62 -11.29 -7.55
C GLU A 336 26.57 -12.37 -7.73
N PHE A 337 26.23 -13.11 -6.66
CA PHE A 337 25.09 -14.02 -6.67
C PHE A 337 23.79 -13.28 -7.02
N ARG A 338 23.49 -12.18 -6.31
CA ARG A 338 22.26 -11.39 -6.58
C ARG A 338 22.24 -10.79 -7.99
N ARG A 339 23.39 -10.36 -8.52
CA ARG A 339 23.53 -9.89 -9.90
C ARG A 339 23.27 -10.99 -10.92
N ALA A 340 23.81 -12.19 -10.70
CA ALA A 340 23.56 -13.34 -11.55
C ALA A 340 22.07 -13.70 -11.60
N ILE A 341 21.39 -13.75 -10.44
CA ILE A 341 19.95 -14.00 -10.39
C ILE A 341 19.17 -12.89 -11.13
N SER A 342 19.58 -11.63 -11.00
CA SER A 342 18.92 -10.53 -11.73
C SER A 342 19.00 -10.71 -13.26
N HIS A 343 20.14 -11.17 -13.78
CA HIS A 343 20.31 -11.51 -15.20
C HIS A 343 19.56 -12.79 -15.62
N ALA A 344 19.24 -13.68 -14.67
CA ALA A 344 18.51 -14.91 -14.95
C ALA A 344 16.99 -14.72 -15.03
N ILE A 345 16.46 -13.54 -14.68
CA ILE A 345 15.02 -13.26 -14.69
C ILE A 345 14.64 -12.52 -15.97
N ASP A 346 13.84 -13.19 -16.82
CA ASP A 346 13.22 -12.58 -18.00
C ASP A 346 12.02 -11.71 -17.61
N ARG A 347 12.28 -10.49 -17.16
CA ARG A 347 11.23 -9.55 -16.73
C ARG A 347 10.28 -9.18 -17.86
N VAL A 348 10.82 -9.01 -19.08
CA VAL A 348 10.03 -8.66 -20.26
C VAL A 348 9.09 -9.82 -20.61
N GLY A 349 9.61 -11.04 -20.67
CA GLY A 349 8.82 -12.25 -20.86
C GLY A 349 7.76 -12.43 -19.77
N MET A 350 8.09 -12.18 -18.49
CA MET A 350 7.11 -12.21 -17.40
C MET A 350 5.99 -11.18 -17.58
N CYS A 351 6.31 -9.93 -17.93
CA CYS A 351 5.32 -8.89 -18.20
C CYS A 351 4.38 -9.28 -19.35
N TYR A 352 4.89 -9.92 -20.40
CA TYR A 352 4.05 -10.39 -21.50
C TYR A 352 3.22 -11.62 -21.16
N LEU A 353 3.84 -12.68 -20.61
CA LEU A 353 3.21 -13.98 -20.43
C LEU A 353 2.31 -14.05 -19.18
N VAL A 354 2.70 -13.40 -18.08
CA VAL A 354 1.96 -13.44 -16.81
C VAL A 354 1.01 -12.25 -16.71
N TYR A 355 1.44 -11.08 -17.18
CA TYR A 355 0.67 -9.84 -17.07
C TYR A 355 -0.03 -9.41 -18.36
N ASN A 356 0.00 -10.22 -19.44
CA ASN A 356 -0.63 -9.89 -20.72
C ASN A 356 -0.26 -8.49 -21.25
N GLY A 357 0.94 -8.00 -20.96
CA GLY A 357 1.41 -6.66 -21.33
C GLY A 357 0.86 -5.51 -20.45
N LEU A 358 0.15 -5.80 -19.37
CA LEU A 358 -0.41 -4.82 -18.42
C LEU A 358 0.51 -4.53 -17.24
N ALA A 359 1.79 -4.84 -17.39
CA ALA A 359 2.84 -4.51 -16.43
C ALA A 359 4.11 -4.10 -17.18
N GLU A 360 4.94 -3.31 -16.52
CA GLU A 360 6.23 -2.86 -17.05
C GLU A 360 7.39 -3.54 -16.29
N PRO A 361 8.49 -3.88 -16.98
CA PRO A 361 9.66 -4.45 -16.34
C PRO A 361 10.31 -3.39 -15.44
N LEU A 362 10.56 -3.76 -14.17
CA LEU A 362 11.17 -2.87 -13.20
C LEU A 362 12.54 -3.40 -12.75
N TYR A 363 13.54 -2.51 -12.73
CA TYR A 363 14.93 -2.82 -12.36
C TYR A 363 15.40 -2.12 -11.08
N GLY A 364 14.53 -1.33 -10.47
CA GLY A 364 14.77 -0.61 -9.22
C GLY A 364 13.54 -0.64 -8.31
N PRO A 365 13.63 -0.04 -7.11
CA PRO A 365 12.54 -0.02 -6.14
C PRO A 365 11.49 1.07 -6.38
N ILE A 366 11.74 2.02 -7.29
CA ILE A 366 10.86 3.18 -7.53
C ILE A 366 10.18 3.02 -8.89
N THR A 367 8.84 3.06 -8.93
CA THR A 367 8.08 2.97 -10.18
C THR A 367 7.92 4.33 -10.86
N PRO A 368 7.66 4.38 -12.18
CA PRO A 368 7.33 5.62 -12.89
C PRO A 368 6.12 6.38 -12.32
N ALA A 369 5.22 5.68 -11.61
CA ALA A 369 4.09 6.30 -10.93
C ALA A 369 4.53 7.23 -9.79
N ASN A 370 5.72 7.00 -9.21
CA ASN A 370 6.25 7.79 -8.12
C ASN A 370 7.02 9.03 -8.64
N ARG A 371 6.29 9.87 -9.38
CA ARG A 371 6.83 10.99 -10.17
C ARG A 371 7.83 11.91 -9.45
N PRO A 372 7.67 12.26 -8.16
CA PRO A 372 8.62 13.14 -7.48
C PRO A 372 9.99 12.51 -7.23
N TYR A 373 10.10 11.18 -7.24
CA TYR A 373 11.32 10.44 -6.89
C TYR A 373 11.80 9.48 -7.99
N TYR A 374 11.02 9.30 -9.06
CA TYR A 374 11.40 8.51 -10.20
C TYR A 374 12.31 9.29 -11.13
N GLU A 375 13.45 8.71 -11.48
CA GLU A 375 14.38 9.22 -12.47
C GLU A 375 14.78 8.08 -13.40
N ASP A 376 14.67 8.31 -14.71
CA ASP A 376 15.00 7.31 -15.70
C ASP A 376 16.51 7.02 -15.71
N GLY A 377 16.88 5.74 -15.82
CA GLY A 377 18.28 5.31 -15.77
C GLY A 377 18.99 5.43 -14.41
N LEU A 378 18.29 5.83 -13.33
CA LEU A 378 18.90 5.95 -11.99
C LEU A 378 19.43 4.61 -11.46
N PHE A 379 18.78 3.50 -11.81
CA PHE A 379 19.17 2.15 -11.39
C PHE A 379 19.78 1.36 -12.55
N PRO A 380 20.79 0.51 -12.28
CA PRO A 380 21.39 -0.34 -13.31
C PRO A 380 20.37 -1.34 -13.84
N VAL A 381 20.29 -1.44 -15.16
CA VAL A 381 19.49 -2.45 -15.85
C VAL A 381 20.29 -3.75 -15.94
N TYR A 382 19.66 -4.86 -15.57
CA TYR A 382 20.22 -6.20 -15.71
C TYR A 382 19.48 -6.93 -16.82
N ASP A 383 20.10 -7.00 -18.00
CA ASP A 383 19.57 -7.67 -19.18
C ASP A 383 19.31 -9.17 -18.91
N TYR A 384 18.24 -9.72 -19.47
CA TYR A 384 18.01 -11.16 -19.39
C TYR A 384 19.07 -11.91 -20.22
N ASN A 385 19.97 -12.61 -19.52
CA ASN A 385 21.13 -13.24 -20.14
C ASN A 385 21.63 -14.41 -19.29
N LEU A 386 21.14 -15.61 -19.62
CA LEU A 386 21.51 -16.84 -18.92
C LEU A 386 23.01 -17.17 -19.01
N LYS A 387 23.68 -16.85 -20.13
CA LYS A 387 25.12 -17.08 -20.28
C LYS A 387 25.92 -16.21 -19.31
N LYS A 388 25.54 -14.93 -19.19
CA LYS A 388 26.15 -13.99 -18.24
C LYS A 388 25.86 -14.37 -16.80
N ALA A 389 24.62 -14.75 -16.48
CA ALA A 389 24.27 -15.27 -15.16
C ALA A 389 25.11 -16.49 -14.78
N LYS A 390 25.24 -17.48 -15.68
CA LYS A 390 26.07 -18.67 -15.49
C LYS A 390 27.53 -18.31 -15.24
N ALA A 391 28.11 -17.46 -16.10
CA ALA A 391 29.50 -17.02 -15.94
C ALA A 391 29.76 -16.33 -14.58
N ILE A 392 28.83 -15.49 -14.12
CA ILE A 392 28.94 -14.83 -12.80
C ILE A 392 28.86 -15.88 -11.67
N LEU A 393 27.93 -16.84 -11.74
CA LEU A 393 27.83 -17.91 -10.74
C LEU A 393 29.11 -18.78 -10.70
N GLU A 394 29.67 -19.13 -11.85
CA GLU A 394 30.93 -19.87 -11.94
C GLU A 394 32.11 -19.12 -11.32
N SER A 395 32.17 -17.79 -11.51
CA SER A 395 33.21 -16.93 -10.92
C SER A 395 33.20 -16.93 -9.39
N ILE A 396 32.06 -17.23 -8.76
CA ILE A 396 31.91 -17.34 -7.30
C ILE A 396 31.79 -18.79 -6.81
N GLY A 397 32.18 -19.76 -7.66
CA GLY A 397 32.40 -21.15 -7.27
C GLY A 397 31.20 -22.07 -7.42
N PHE A 398 30.09 -21.63 -8.04
CA PHE A 398 29.03 -22.56 -8.44
C PHE A 398 29.50 -23.36 -9.65
N ARG A 399 29.16 -24.65 -9.67
CA ARG A 399 29.41 -25.53 -10.80
C ARG A 399 28.20 -26.40 -11.01
N ASP A 400 27.81 -26.51 -12.26
CA ASP A 400 26.89 -27.52 -12.74
C ASP A 400 27.63 -28.88 -12.72
N LYS A 401 27.07 -29.88 -12.03
CA LYS A 401 27.71 -31.19 -11.83
C LYS A 401 26.98 -32.33 -12.55
N ASP A 402 25.77 -32.07 -13.02
CA ASP A 402 24.83 -33.07 -13.51
C ASP A 402 24.15 -32.71 -14.84
N GLY A 403 24.40 -31.50 -15.37
CA GLY A 403 23.85 -31.04 -16.64
C GLY A 403 22.41 -30.57 -16.52
#